data_AF-A0A4R9PGM3-F1
#
_entry.id   AF-A0A4R9PGM3-F1
#
_cell.length_a   1.000
_cell.length_b   1.000
_cell.length_c   1.000
_cell.angle_alpha   90.00
_cell.angle_beta   90.00
_cell.angle_gamma   90.00
#
_symmetry.space_group_name_H-M   'P 1'
#
loop_
_entity.id
_entity.type
_entity.pdbx_description
1 polymer ?
#
loop_
_entity_poly.entity_id
_entity_poly.type
_entity_poly.pdbx_seq_one_letter_code
_entity_poly.pdbx_strand_id
1 'polypeptide(L)'
;EDGDGARRAMEIAIAQAGISLPEVRHLNAHATSTPVGDLGEIEAIKSVFGHDFRIAVSGTKSATGHLLGAAGGLGAIFTILALRDQVAPPTLNLTTPDPAGDGIDFVANKPRAMEMDYAIANGFGF
;
A
#
# COMPACT_ATOMS: atom_id res chain seq x y z
N GLU A 1 -3.84 -17.56 1.03
CA GLU A 1 -2.92 -17.38 2.18
C GLU A 1 -3.45 -16.23 3.01
N ASP A 2 -3.21 -16.23 4.32
CA ASP A 2 -3.80 -15.32 5.31
C ASP A 2 -3.04 -13.98 5.45
N GLY A 3 -2.07 -13.72 4.57
CA GLY A 3 -1.28 -12.49 4.59
C GLY A 3 -0.15 -12.46 5.65
N ASP A 4 0.11 -13.54 6.38
CA ASP A 4 1.12 -13.54 7.47
C ASP A 4 2.51 -13.10 7.02
N GLY A 5 2.96 -13.59 5.86
CA GLY A 5 4.25 -13.21 5.29
C GLY A 5 4.34 -11.71 4.98
N ALA A 6 3.28 -11.15 4.39
CA ALA A 6 3.18 -9.73 4.09
C ALA A 6 3.15 -8.87 5.36
N ARG A 7 2.39 -9.31 6.39
CA ARG A 7 2.35 -8.67 7.71
C ARG A 7 3.74 -8.60 8.33
N ARG A 8 4.43 -9.74 8.44
CA ARG A 8 5.78 -9.81 9.03
C ARG A 8 6.79 -8.96 8.26
N ALA A 9 6.70 -8.91 6.93
CA ALA A 9 7.57 -8.08 6.11
C ALA A 9 7.39 -6.59 6.42
N MET A 10 6.14 -6.12 6.55
CA MET A 10 5.85 -4.72 6.93
C MET A 10 6.34 -4.41 8.36
N GLU A 11 6.06 -5.28 9.33
CA GLU A 11 6.52 -5.12 10.72
C GLU A 11 8.05 -5.03 10.81
N ILE A 12 8.78 -5.89 10.08
CA ILE A 12 10.24 -5.88 10.03
C ILE A 12 10.75 -4.56 9.42
N ALA A 13 10.17 -4.10 8.32
CA ALA A 13 10.59 -2.87 7.67
C ALA A 13 10.41 -1.64 8.58
N ILE A 14 9.27 -1.57 9.28
CA ILE A 14 8.95 -0.48 10.21
C ILE A 14 9.89 -0.52 11.42
N ALA A 15 10.13 -1.71 11.99
CA ALA A 15 11.09 -1.88 13.09
C ALA A 15 12.53 -1.52 12.67
N GLN A 16 12.96 -1.88 11.46
CA GLN A 16 14.28 -1.54 10.92
C GLN A 16 14.45 -0.03 10.71
N ALA A 17 13.37 0.69 10.36
CA ALA A 17 13.37 2.13 10.25
C ALA A 17 13.42 2.85 11.61
N GLY A 18 13.12 2.16 12.72
CA GLY A 18 13.12 2.74 14.06
C GLY A 18 11.98 3.73 14.29
N ILE A 19 10.88 3.60 13.54
CA ILE A 19 9.70 4.48 13.62
C ILE A 19 8.49 3.74 14.19
N SER A 20 7.53 4.51 14.68
CA SER A 20 6.24 4.01 15.13
C SER A 20 5.24 3.87 13.98
N LEU A 21 4.26 2.96 14.14
CA LEU A 21 3.23 2.70 13.12
C LEU A 21 2.50 3.97 12.63
N PRO A 22 2.08 4.93 13.50
CA PRO A 22 1.35 6.11 13.06
C PRO A 22 2.16 7.09 12.19
N GLU A 23 3.50 6.98 12.20
CA GLU A 23 4.37 7.82 11.38
C GLU A 23 4.31 7.42 9.89
N VAL A 24 3.92 6.19 9.58
CA VAL A 24 3.72 5.74 8.19
C VAL A 24 2.36 6.23 7.71
N ARG A 25 2.36 7.26 6.87
CA ARG A 25 1.13 7.92 6.40
C ARG A 25 0.62 7.40 5.07
N HIS A 26 1.49 6.78 4.27
CA HIS A 26 1.19 6.26 2.93
C HIS A 26 1.76 4.87 2.69
N LEU A 27 0.99 4.02 1.99
CA LEU A 27 1.40 2.70 1.54
C LEU A 27 1.10 2.57 0.04
N ASN A 28 2.14 2.28 -0.75
CA ASN A 28 1.98 1.84 -2.13
C ASN A 28 1.93 0.30 -2.12
N ALA A 29 0.73 -0.23 -2.30
CA ALA A 29 0.42 -1.64 -2.21
C ALA A 29 1.00 -2.44 -3.38
N HIS A 30 1.16 -3.74 -3.16
CA HIS A 30 1.46 -4.66 -4.23
C HIS A 30 0.30 -4.75 -5.23
N ALA A 31 -0.95 -4.83 -4.77
CA ALA A 31 -2.20 -4.61 -5.53
C ALA A 31 -2.15 -5.17 -6.97
N THR A 32 -2.17 -6.49 -7.09
CA THR A 32 -2.07 -7.19 -8.39
C THR A 32 -3.41 -7.29 -9.10
N SER A 33 -4.51 -6.88 -8.46
CA SER A 33 -5.87 -7.08 -8.94
C SER A 33 -6.25 -8.56 -9.02
N THR A 34 -5.60 -9.41 -8.23
CA THR A 34 -5.92 -10.84 -8.12
C THR A 34 -6.72 -11.09 -6.85
N PRO A 35 -7.79 -11.93 -6.86
CA PRO A 35 -8.64 -12.10 -5.69
C PRO A 35 -7.90 -12.56 -4.44
N VAL A 36 -6.97 -13.52 -4.59
CA VAL A 36 -6.23 -14.07 -3.45
C VAL A 36 -5.14 -13.11 -2.97
N GLY A 37 -4.41 -12.47 -3.90
CA GLY A 37 -3.31 -11.57 -3.57
C GLY A 37 -3.80 -10.30 -2.88
N ASP A 38 -4.83 -9.66 -3.43
CA ASP A 38 -5.36 -8.42 -2.88
C ASP A 38 -6.05 -8.67 -1.53
N LEU A 39 -6.78 -9.78 -1.36
CA LEU A 39 -7.36 -10.17 -0.07
C LEU A 39 -6.27 -10.40 0.99
N GLY A 40 -5.20 -11.14 0.65
CA GLY A 40 -4.09 -11.39 1.55
C GLY A 40 -3.35 -10.11 1.95
N GLU A 41 -3.16 -9.17 1.01
CA GLU A 41 -2.56 -7.87 1.32
C GLU A 41 -3.47 -6.98 2.18
N ILE A 42 -4.79 -6.97 1.93
CA ILE A 42 -5.77 -6.26 2.76
C ILE A 42 -5.73 -6.74 4.21
N GLU A 43 -5.75 -8.06 4.42
CA GLU A 43 -5.69 -8.64 5.77
C GLU A 43 -4.36 -8.36 6.46
N ALA A 44 -3.25 -8.40 5.72
CA ALA A 44 -1.94 -8.00 6.24
C ALA A 44 -1.90 -6.53 6.68
N ILE A 45 -2.43 -5.60 5.85
CA ILE A 45 -2.48 -4.17 6.16
C ILE A 45 -3.31 -3.93 7.43
N LYS A 46 -4.50 -4.54 7.52
CA LYS A 46 -5.37 -4.43 8.70
C LYS A 46 -4.71 -5.00 9.95
N SER A 47 -3.98 -6.11 9.83
CA SER A 47 -3.27 -6.69 10.97
C SER A 47 -2.14 -5.80 11.49
N VAL A 48 -1.49 -5.01 10.63
CA VAL A 48 -0.37 -4.14 11.02
C VAL A 48 -0.86 -2.78 11.53
N PHE A 49 -1.77 -2.14 10.81
CA PHE A 49 -2.20 -0.76 11.11
C PHE A 49 -3.47 -0.68 11.98
N GLY A 50 -4.17 -1.80 12.18
CA GLY A 50 -5.40 -1.86 12.97
C GLY A 50 -6.56 -1.09 12.33
N HIS A 51 -7.65 -0.95 13.10
CA HIS A 51 -8.84 -0.19 12.68
C HIS A 51 -8.80 1.29 13.11
N ASP A 52 -8.03 1.61 14.15
CA ASP A 52 -7.99 2.96 14.73
C ASP A 52 -7.14 3.92 13.91
N PHE A 53 -6.18 3.41 13.14
CA PHE A 53 -5.30 4.20 12.28
C PHE A 53 -5.53 3.86 10.81
N ARG A 54 -6.08 4.82 10.07
CA ARG A 54 -6.28 4.69 8.63
C ARG A 54 -5.08 5.24 7.88
N ILE A 55 -4.27 4.32 7.34
CA ILE A 55 -3.20 4.62 6.40
C ILE A 55 -3.77 4.84 4.99
N ALA A 56 -3.23 5.80 4.24
CA ALA A 56 -3.60 6.01 2.85
C ALA A 56 -2.97 4.94 1.96
N VAL A 57 -3.78 4.18 1.22
CA VAL A 57 -3.31 3.05 0.38
C VAL A 57 -3.52 3.31 -1.11
N SER A 58 -2.45 3.18 -1.88
CA SER A 58 -2.45 3.33 -3.34
C SER A 58 -2.06 2.02 -4.03
N GLY A 59 -2.67 1.72 -5.17
CA GLY A 59 -2.31 0.60 -6.05
C GLY A 59 -1.86 1.10 -7.42
N THR A 60 -0.58 1.44 -7.57
CA THR A 60 -0.05 2.08 -8.79
C THR A 60 -0.02 1.18 -10.04
N LYS A 61 -0.17 -0.15 -9.86
CA LYS A 61 -0.38 -1.10 -10.96
C LYS A 61 -1.70 -0.86 -11.72
N SER A 62 -2.67 -0.19 -11.09
CA SER A 62 -3.91 0.21 -11.75
C SER A 62 -3.70 1.10 -12.99
N ALA A 63 -2.58 1.83 -13.06
CA ALA A 63 -2.21 2.66 -14.20
C ALA A 63 -1.19 1.99 -15.15
N THR A 64 -0.35 1.11 -14.61
CA THR A 64 0.86 0.62 -15.30
C THR A 64 0.82 -0.86 -15.65
N GLY A 65 -0.17 -1.59 -15.15
CA GLY A 65 -0.19 -3.05 -15.17
C GLY A 65 0.86 -3.66 -14.25
N HIS A 66 0.93 -4.99 -14.22
CA HIS A 66 1.93 -5.69 -13.43
C HIS A 66 3.20 -5.97 -14.25
N LEU A 67 4.23 -5.14 -14.05
CA LEU A 67 5.51 -5.22 -14.78
C LEU A 67 6.47 -6.31 -14.25
N LEU A 68 5.95 -7.38 -13.65
CA LEU A 68 6.72 -8.51 -13.10
C LEU A 68 7.91 -8.01 -12.24
N GLY A 69 9.14 -8.44 -12.54
CA GLY A 69 10.34 -8.06 -11.78
C GLY A 69 10.62 -6.55 -11.74
N ALA A 70 10.13 -5.78 -12.72
CA ALA A 70 10.28 -4.32 -12.72
C ALA A 70 9.29 -3.61 -11.78
N ALA A 71 8.24 -4.30 -11.31
CA ALA A 71 7.17 -3.69 -10.52
C ALA A 71 7.67 -3.13 -9.17
N GLY A 72 8.65 -3.78 -8.55
CA GLY A 72 9.23 -3.30 -7.29
C GLY A 72 9.95 -1.95 -7.44
N GLY A 73 10.80 -1.83 -8.46
CA GLY A 73 11.52 -0.59 -8.75
C GLY A 73 10.58 0.56 -9.11
N LEU A 74 9.60 0.31 -9.99
CA LEU A 74 8.63 1.34 -10.37
C LEU A 74 7.72 1.76 -9.19
N GLY A 75 7.26 0.79 -8.39
CA GLY A 75 6.48 1.07 -7.18
C GLY A 75 7.26 1.93 -6.18
N ALA A 76 8.54 1.61 -5.94
CA ALA A 76 9.41 2.40 -5.08
C ALA A 76 9.62 3.83 -5.61
N ILE A 77 9.81 4.01 -6.92
CA ILE A 77 9.91 5.34 -7.53
C ILE A 77 8.64 6.15 -7.28
N PHE A 78 7.44 5.58 -7.49
CA PHE A 78 6.19 6.29 -7.19
C PHE A 78 6.06 6.65 -5.71
N THR A 79 6.48 5.77 -4.80
CA THR A 79 6.46 6.06 -3.35
C THR A 79 7.42 7.19 -2.99
N ILE A 80 8.63 7.21 -3.57
CA ILE A 80 9.59 8.31 -3.37
C ILE A 80 9.03 9.62 -3.92
N LEU A 81 8.40 9.61 -5.10
CA LEU A 81 7.76 10.80 -5.66
C LEU A 81 6.57 11.26 -4.82
N ALA A 82 5.80 10.33 -4.22
CA ALA A 82 4.72 10.67 -3.30
C ALA A 82 5.24 11.42 -2.06
N LEU A 83 6.36 10.96 -1.48
CA LEU A 83 7.05 11.66 -0.39
C LEU A 83 7.64 13.01 -0.86
N ARG A 84 8.26 13.09 -2.02
CA ARG A 84 8.85 14.36 -2.50
C ARG A 84 7.78 15.41 -2.78
N ASP A 85 6.72 15.01 -3.47
CA ASP A 85 5.67 15.90 -3.97
C ASP A 85 4.53 16.08 -2.97
N GLN A 86 4.53 15.32 -1.87
CA GLN A 86 3.47 15.30 -0.84
C GLN A 86 2.08 14.99 -1.44
N VAL A 87 2.07 14.03 -2.38
CA VAL A 87 0.86 13.60 -3.12
C VAL A 87 0.83 12.08 -3.23
N ALA A 88 -0.16 11.44 -2.60
CA ALA A 88 -0.42 10.03 -2.78
C ALA A 88 -1.05 9.75 -4.15
N PRO A 89 -0.49 8.81 -4.96
CA PRO A 89 -1.02 8.49 -6.28
C PRO A 89 -2.34 7.72 -6.19
N PRO A 90 -3.24 7.85 -7.19
CA PRO A 90 -4.50 7.14 -7.16
C PRO A 90 -4.37 5.66 -7.52
N THR A 91 -5.24 4.84 -6.93
CA THR A 91 -5.69 3.57 -7.51
C THR A 91 -6.77 3.89 -8.54
N LEU A 92 -6.47 3.75 -9.82
CA LEU A 92 -7.42 3.93 -10.92
C LEU A 92 -8.42 2.78 -10.97
N ASN A 93 -9.60 3.05 -11.55
CA ASN A 93 -10.67 2.08 -11.79
C ASN A 93 -11.27 1.44 -10.52
N LEU A 94 -10.99 1.99 -9.33
CA LEU A 94 -11.54 1.50 -8.07
C LEU A 94 -12.91 2.16 -7.79
N THR A 95 -13.97 1.59 -8.37
CA THR A 95 -15.35 2.10 -8.19
C THR A 95 -16.13 1.38 -7.10
N THR A 96 -15.82 0.10 -6.89
CA THR A 96 -16.49 -0.76 -5.91
C THR A 96 -15.41 -1.52 -5.14
N PRO A 97 -14.87 -0.93 -4.05
CA PRO A 97 -13.88 -1.59 -3.22
C PRO A 97 -14.42 -2.90 -2.66
N ASP A 98 -13.52 -3.87 -2.47
CA ASP A 98 -13.84 -5.13 -1.80
C ASP A 98 -14.29 -4.84 -0.35
N PRO A 99 -15.42 -5.42 0.12
CA PRO A 99 -15.85 -5.30 1.52
C PRO A 99 -14.78 -5.69 2.55
N ALA A 100 -13.85 -6.60 2.21
CA ALA A 100 -12.74 -6.97 3.08
C ALA A 100 -11.82 -5.78 3.41
N GLY A 101 -11.75 -4.81 2.48
CA GLY A 101 -10.99 -3.57 2.62
C GLY A 101 -11.67 -2.50 3.48
N ASP A 102 -12.80 -2.79 4.12
CA ASP A 102 -13.41 -1.83 5.05
C ASP A 102 -12.44 -1.44 6.18
N GLY A 103 -12.41 -0.15 6.50
CA GLY A 103 -11.42 0.47 7.38
C GLY A 103 -10.10 0.89 6.72
N ILE A 104 -9.82 0.46 5.47
CA ILE A 104 -8.66 0.95 4.71
C ILE A 104 -9.05 2.23 3.95
N ASP A 105 -8.20 3.25 4.02
CA ASP A 105 -8.35 4.49 3.27
C ASP A 105 -7.68 4.39 1.90
N PHE A 106 -8.40 3.81 0.93
CA PHE A 106 -7.91 3.74 -0.44
C PHE A 106 -7.90 5.13 -1.10
N VAL A 107 -6.78 5.48 -1.73
CA VAL A 107 -6.65 6.68 -2.57
C VAL A 107 -7.30 6.39 -3.93
N ALA A 108 -8.64 6.37 -3.98
CA ALA A 108 -9.37 5.93 -5.16
C ALA A 108 -9.55 7.04 -6.21
N ASN A 109 -9.19 6.73 -7.47
CA ASN A 109 -9.45 7.49 -8.70
C ASN A 109 -8.86 8.90 -8.82
N LYS A 110 -8.53 9.58 -7.71
CA LYS A 110 -7.94 10.92 -7.71
C LYS A 110 -6.71 10.95 -6.79
N PRO A 111 -5.62 11.61 -7.21
CA PRO A 111 -4.48 11.82 -6.33
C PRO A 111 -4.90 12.63 -5.11
N ARG A 112 -4.20 12.44 -3.99
CA ARG A 112 -4.51 13.13 -2.73
C ARG A 112 -3.27 13.85 -2.22
N ALA A 113 -3.34 15.18 -2.14
CA ALA A 113 -2.33 15.95 -1.42
C ALA A 113 -2.44 15.64 0.08
N MET A 114 -1.32 15.27 0.70
CA MET A 114 -1.26 14.97 2.12
C MET A 114 0.17 15.04 2.62
N GLU A 115 0.34 15.52 3.84
CA GLU A 115 1.65 15.51 4.47
C GLU A 115 2.07 14.10 4.87
N MET A 116 3.31 13.74 4.54
CA MET A 116 3.90 12.44 4.84
C MET A 116 5.42 12.54 5.00
N ASP A 117 5.93 12.04 6.12
CA ASP A 117 7.36 11.87 6.35
C ASP A 117 7.83 10.46 6.01
N TYR A 118 6.96 9.46 6.22
CA TYR A 118 7.26 8.06 5.95
C TYR A 118 6.17 7.40 5.12
N ALA A 119 6.62 6.54 4.20
CA ALA A 119 5.77 5.72 3.36
C ALA A 119 6.40 4.34 3.16
N ILE A 120 5.58 3.33 2.89
CA ILE A 120 6.01 1.96 2.61
C ILE A 120 5.65 1.57 1.16
N ALA A 121 6.50 0.78 0.52
CA ALA A 121 6.27 0.23 -0.82
C ALA A 121 6.29 -1.29 -0.75
N ASN A 122 5.15 -1.94 -0.98
CA ASN A 122 5.01 -3.38 -0.87
C ASN A 122 5.27 -4.10 -2.21
N GLY A 123 5.92 -5.25 -2.10
CA GLY A 123 6.16 -6.18 -3.21
C GLY A 123 6.13 -7.63 -2.72
N PHE A 124 5.19 -8.44 -3.21
CA PHE A 124 5.04 -9.84 -2.82
C PHE A 124 5.18 -10.73 -4.06
N GLY A 125 6.36 -11.36 -4.20
CA GLY A 125 6.67 -12.24 -5.32
C GLY A 125 6.17 -13.67 -5.13
N PHE A 126 6.31 -14.47 -6.18
CA PHE A 126 6.09 -15.92 -6.18
C PHE A 126 7.13 -16.69 -5.35
#